data_AF-A0A7S2IDX5-F1
#
_entry.id   AF-A0A7S2IDX5-F1
#
_cell.length_a   1.000
_cell.length_b   1.000
_cell.length_c   1.000
_cell.angle_alpha   90.00
_cell.angle_beta   90.00
_cell.angle_gamma   90.00
#
_symmetry.space_group_name_H-M   'P 1'
#
loop_
_entity.id
_entity.type
_entity.pdbx_description
1 polymer ?
#
loop_
_entity_poly.entity_id
_entity_poly.type
_entity_poly.pdbx_seq_one_letter_code
_entity_poly.pdbx_strand_id
1 'polypeptide(L)'
;QIQLNGMSMLSLSSARLAQSNAVMRSAVPMMGFGPSEKMLSDDPTVAEVLKVTQAEQRARFARANLDGIAFARTLPGCVAPFGYFDPLGFTPDDQDEVRMWREAELIHGRVSMMAAVGFVVQENFHPIFANVDGPVIRQLDQVLSTSLGQLGGSWLLIAIFFSEIKRARVGWMPPSKLSVETKRALRSNYQPGNLGFDPLKFSDKLDAAGLLDMRNKELNNGRLAMIGVAGMGAQELVTGTPIFA
;
A
#
# COMPACT_ATOMS: atom_id res chain seq x y z
N GLN A 1 18.10 40.94 70.87
CA GLN A 1 17.48 39.61 70.72
C GLN A 1 16.36 39.76 69.70
N ILE A 2 16.29 39.13 68.54
CA ILE A 2 16.86 37.90 67.98
C ILE A 2 16.82 38.05 66.44
N GLN A 3 17.79 37.46 65.73
CA GLN A 3 17.84 37.34 64.26
C GLN A 3 16.70 36.49 63.69
N LEU A 4 16.39 36.65 62.40
CA LEU A 4 16.18 35.62 61.36
C LEU A 4 15.33 36.22 60.22
N ASN A 5 15.95 36.57 59.10
CA ASN A 5 16.12 35.75 57.89
C ASN A 5 14.84 35.60 57.04
N GLY A 6 14.94 36.09 55.81
CA GLY A 6 13.87 36.15 54.83
C GLY A 6 13.42 34.78 54.31
N MET A 7 12.14 34.71 53.98
CA MET A 7 11.61 33.71 53.07
C MET A 7 10.75 34.42 52.01
N SER A 8 11.17 34.20 50.77
CA SER A 8 10.68 34.76 49.51
C SER A 8 9.25 34.33 49.17
N MET A 9 8.56 35.20 48.42
CA MET A 9 7.25 35.07 47.75
C MET A 9 7.07 33.84 46.83
N LEU A 10 7.97 32.86 46.87
CA LEU A 10 7.90 31.61 46.09
C LEU A 10 7.25 30.44 46.86
N SER A 11 7.06 30.53 48.19
CA SER A 11 6.46 29.43 48.96
C SER A 11 4.92 29.41 48.96
N LEU A 12 4.27 30.51 48.57
CA LEU A 12 2.81 30.65 48.58
C LEU A 12 2.12 30.19 47.28
N SER A 13 2.85 30.07 46.17
CA SER A 13 2.30 29.64 44.87
C SER A 13 2.22 28.12 44.74
N SER A 14 3.18 27.39 45.31
CA SER A 14 3.21 25.92 45.34
C SER A 14 2.12 25.31 46.24
N ALA A 15 1.69 26.04 47.27
CA ALA A 15 0.61 25.59 48.17
C ALA A 15 -0.78 25.59 47.48
N ARG A 16 -1.04 26.48 46.52
CA ARG A 16 -2.34 26.54 45.80
C ARG A 16 -2.50 25.48 44.72
N LEU A 17 -1.41 25.02 44.11
CA LEU A 17 -1.44 23.93 43.12
C LEU A 17 -1.67 22.55 43.76
N ALA A 18 -1.25 22.35 45.01
CA ALA A 18 -1.44 21.09 45.73
C ALA A 18 -2.91 20.85 46.14
N GLN A 19 -3.68 21.91 46.45
CA GLN A 19 -5.08 21.78 46.88
C GLN A 19 -6.06 21.57 45.71
N SER A 20 -5.73 21.94 44.48
CA SER A 20 -6.63 21.80 43.33
C SER A 20 -6.78 20.34 42.85
N ASN A 21 -5.84 19.46 43.14
CA ASN A 21 -5.88 18.06 42.70
C ASN A 21 -6.60 17.12 43.69
N ALA A 22 -7.04 17.63 44.85
CA ALA A 22 -7.61 16.80 45.91
C ALA A 22 -9.13 16.60 45.80
N VAL A 23 -9.84 17.30 44.90
CA VAL A 23 -11.33 17.39 44.95
C VAL A 23 -12.05 16.57 43.86
N MET A 24 -11.36 15.88 42.95
CA MET A 24 -12.01 15.01 41.93
C MET A 24 -11.77 13.51 42.15
N ARG A 25 -12.11 13.01 43.34
CA ARG A 25 -12.31 11.57 43.54
C ARG A 25 -13.63 11.34 44.27
N SER A 26 -14.73 11.37 43.53
CA SER A 26 -16.03 10.90 44.02
C SER A 26 -16.63 9.85 43.09
N ALA A 27 -16.85 8.68 43.68
CA ALA A 27 -17.85 7.66 43.38
C ALA A 27 -17.93 7.08 41.94
N VAL A 28 -17.20 5.98 41.72
CA VAL A 28 -17.61 4.93 40.77
C VAL A 28 -17.76 3.62 41.57
N PRO A 29 -18.87 2.88 41.43
CA PRO A 29 -19.05 1.62 42.16
C PRO A 29 -18.06 0.56 41.66
N MET A 30 -17.41 -0.10 42.62
CA MET A 30 -16.34 -1.07 42.40
C MET A 30 -16.91 -2.43 41.97
N MET A 31 -16.82 -2.78 40.69
CA MET A 31 -16.80 -4.17 40.25
C MET A 31 -15.35 -4.65 40.16
N GLY A 32 -14.94 -5.48 41.13
CA GLY A 32 -14.11 -6.69 40.93
C GLY A 32 -12.74 -6.63 40.22
N PHE A 33 -12.21 -5.49 39.81
CA PHE A 33 -10.83 -5.37 39.31
C PHE A 33 -10.25 -4.05 39.80
N GLY A 34 -9.52 -4.11 40.92
CA GLY A 34 -8.65 -3.00 41.30
C GLY A 34 -7.55 -2.85 40.24
N PRO A 35 -7.09 -1.63 39.92
CA PRO A 35 -5.88 -1.48 39.13
C PRO A 35 -4.75 -2.14 39.93
N SER A 36 -4.15 -3.18 39.36
CA SER A 36 -2.86 -3.70 39.82
C SER A 36 -1.95 -2.52 40.12
N GLU A 37 -1.35 -2.48 41.32
CA GLU A 37 -0.23 -1.59 41.60
C GLU A 37 0.92 -2.00 40.67
N LYS A 38 0.91 -1.46 39.45
CA LYS A 38 2.16 -1.31 38.71
C LYS A 38 2.94 -0.29 39.51
N MET A 39 4.06 -0.73 40.07
CA MET A 39 5.00 0.12 40.77
C MET A 39 5.31 1.31 39.85
N LEU A 40 5.18 2.53 40.35
CA LEU A 40 5.51 3.78 39.64
C LEU A 40 6.99 3.82 39.18
N SER A 41 7.79 2.82 39.56
CA SER A 41 9.17 2.59 39.12
C SER A 41 9.31 1.94 37.75
N ASP A 42 8.26 1.31 37.22
CA ASP A 42 8.34 0.49 36.01
C ASP A 42 7.88 1.23 34.74
N ASP A 43 7.44 2.49 34.88
CA ASP A 43 7.20 3.36 33.75
C ASP A 43 8.56 3.88 33.23
N PRO A 44 8.84 3.78 31.91
CA PRO A 44 10.10 4.24 31.35
C PRO A 44 10.27 5.71 31.66
N THR A 45 11.46 6.08 32.16
CA THR A 45 11.74 7.48 32.51
C THR A 45 11.53 8.38 31.29
N VAL A 46 11.10 9.63 31.50
CA VAL A 46 10.89 10.60 30.40
C VAL A 46 12.13 10.70 29.49
N ALA A 47 13.34 10.58 30.07
CA ALA A 47 14.60 10.58 29.33
C ALA A 47 14.76 9.36 28.41
N GLU A 48 14.27 8.18 28.81
CA GLU A 48 14.29 6.96 28.01
C GLU A 48 13.25 7.01 26.89
N VAL A 49 12.04 7.47 27.18
CA VAL A 49 10.99 7.70 26.17
C VAL A 49 11.46 8.71 25.13
N LEU A 50 12.13 9.79 25.54
CA LEU A 50 12.71 10.80 24.63
C LEU A 50 13.85 10.22 23.78
N LYS A 51 14.68 9.33 24.31
CA LYS A 51 15.72 8.66 23.53
C LYS A 51 15.14 7.69 22.49
N VAL A 52 14.12 6.93 22.87
CA VAL A 52 13.40 6.03 21.94
C VAL A 52 12.71 6.85 20.85
N THR A 53 11.99 7.91 21.20
CA THR A 53 11.36 8.80 20.19
C THR A 53 12.38 9.52 19.31
N GLN A 54 13.51 9.97 19.85
CA GLN A 54 14.57 10.57 19.03
C GLN A 54 15.24 9.56 18.12
N ALA A 55 15.48 8.33 18.58
CA ALA A 55 16.01 7.25 17.76
C ALA A 55 15.02 6.85 16.65
N GLU A 56 13.73 6.76 16.97
CA GLU A 56 12.66 6.54 15.99
C GLU A 56 12.54 7.69 15.00
N GLN A 57 12.63 8.94 15.44
CA GLN A 57 12.61 10.12 14.57
C GLN A 57 13.83 10.15 13.64
N ARG A 58 15.03 9.84 14.14
CA ARG A 58 16.25 9.71 13.34
C ARG A 58 16.16 8.55 12.35
N ALA A 59 15.60 7.41 12.75
CA ALA A 59 15.37 6.28 11.87
C ALA A 59 14.31 6.59 10.79
N ARG A 60 13.25 7.33 11.14
CA ARG A 60 12.26 7.83 10.18
C ARG A 60 12.87 8.81 9.19
N PHE A 61 13.71 9.73 9.66
CA PHE A 61 14.43 10.69 8.82
C PHE A 61 15.47 9.99 7.92
N ALA A 62 16.18 8.99 8.43
CA ALA A 62 17.11 8.18 7.65
C ALA A 62 16.38 7.36 6.58
N ARG A 63 15.20 6.80 6.89
CA ARG A 63 14.34 6.12 5.91
C ARG A 63 13.79 7.07 4.84
N ALA A 64 13.51 8.32 5.20
CA ALA A 64 13.06 9.35 4.28
C ALA A 64 14.16 9.83 3.32
N ASN A 65 15.44 9.69 3.68
CA ASN A 65 16.58 10.11 2.87
C ASN A 65 17.40 8.92 2.32
N LEU A 66 16.76 7.77 2.15
CA LEU A 66 17.41 6.65 1.45
C LEU A 66 17.58 7.00 -0.02
N ASP A 67 18.74 6.66 -0.56
CA ASP A 67 18.97 6.61 -2.00
C ASP A 67 17.92 5.73 -2.71
N GLY A 68 17.58 6.03 -3.95
CA GLY A 68 16.50 5.35 -4.69
C GLY A 68 16.68 3.84 -4.74
N ILE A 69 17.91 3.36 -4.94
CA ILE A 69 18.27 1.93 -4.92
C ILE A 69 18.08 1.34 -3.51
N ALA A 70 18.55 2.05 -2.48
CA ALA A 70 18.40 1.60 -1.10
C ALA A 70 16.91 1.52 -0.69
N PHE A 71 16.11 2.49 -1.12
CA PHE A 71 14.67 2.50 -0.94
C PHE A 71 14.00 1.34 -1.69
N ALA A 72 14.37 1.08 -2.96
CA ALA A 72 13.82 -0.01 -3.75
C ALA A 72 14.00 -1.39 -3.10
N ARG A 73 15.12 -1.60 -2.39
CA ARG A 73 15.40 -2.85 -1.65
C ARG A 73 14.54 -3.02 -0.39
N THR A 74 13.99 -1.94 0.17
CA THR A 74 13.06 -2.01 1.30
C THR A 74 11.63 -2.38 0.88
N LEU A 75 11.31 -2.24 -0.40
CA LEU A 75 9.99 -2.56 -0.94
C LEU A 75 9.79 -4.09 -1.07
N PRO A 76 8.54 -4.58 -0.95
CA PRO A 76 8.24 -5.99 -1.16
C PRO A 76 8.62 -6.43 -2.59
N GLY A 77 8.97 -7.70 -2.76
CA GLY A 77 9.36 -8.28 -4.05
C GLY A 77 10.84 -8.61 -4.22
N CYS A 78 11.69 -8.23 -3.26
CA CYS A 78 13.09 -8.63 -3.21
C CYS A 78 13.23 -10.00 -2.51
N VAL A 79 12.68 -11.05 -3.11
CA VAL A 79 12.69 -12.41 -2.56
C VAL A 79 13.54 -13.35 -3.42
N ALA A 80 14.05 -14.41 -2.81
CA ALA A 80 14.82 -15.44 -3.52
C ALA A 80 13.96 -16.10 -4.62
N PRO A 81 14.54 -16.52 -5.77
CA PRO A 81 15.97 -16.60 -6.08
C PRO A 81 16.60 -15.32 -6.65
N PHE A 82 15.80 -14.35 -7.10
CA PHE A 82 16.31 -13.19 -7.84
C PHE A 82 16.73 -12.00 -6.96
N GLY A 83 16.17 -11.88 -5.75
CA GLY A 83 16.47 -10.76 -4.86
C GLY A 83 16.14 -9.41 -5.51
N TYR A 84 17.07 -8.46 -5.46
CA TYR A 84 16.97 -7.20 -6.20
C TYR A 84 17.59 -7.37 -7.59
N PHE A 85 16.76 -7.24 -8.62
CA PHE A 85 17.12 -7.48 -10.02
C PHE A 85 17.00 -6.19 -10.83
N ASP A 86 18.14 -5.55 -11.11
CA ASP A 86 18.27 -4.42 -12.03
C ASP A 86 19.61 -4.51 -12.78
N PRO A 87 19.73 -5.36 -13.81
CA PRO A 87 20.98 -5.52 -14.55
C PRO A 87 21.29 -4.33 -15.47
N LEU A 88 20.29 -3.50 -15.80
CA LEU A 88 20.43 -2.37 -16.72
C LEU A 88 20.63 -1.03 -15.99
N GLY A 89 20.49 -1.00 -14.66
CA GLY A 89 20.69 0.19 -13.84
C GLY A 89 19.65 1.27 -14.13
N PHE A 90 18.41 0.87 -14.42
CA PHE A 90 17.36 1.84 -14.70
C PHE A 90 16.74 2.43 -13.44
N THR A 91 16.99 1.87 -12.26
CA THR A 91 16.38 2.39 -11.02
C THR A 91 16.72 3.87 -10.82
N PRO A 92 15.71 4.75 -10.65
CA PRO A 92 15.94 6.18 -10.48
C PRO A 92 16.45 6.46 -9.06
N ASP A 93 17.20 7.54 -8.92
CA ASP A 93 17.74 7.98 -7.63
C ASP A 93 16.64 8.55 -6.71
N ASP A 94 15.53 9.02 -7.27
CA ASP A 94 14.41 9.62 -6.52
C ASP A 94 13.41 8.58 -5.99
N GLN A 95 13.08 8.68 -4.70
CA GLN A 95 12.16 7.75 -4.02
C GLN A 95 10.73 7.84 -4.54
N ASP A 96 10.27 9.04 -4.91
CA ASP A 96 8.92 9.24 -5.45
C ASP A 96 8.78 8.52 -6.79
N GLU A 97 9.82 8.55 -7.62
CA GLU A 97 9.86 7.84 -8.91
C GLU A 97 9.90 6.32 -8.72
N VAL A 98 10.71 5.82 -7.78
CA VAL A 98 10.73 4.38 -7.42
C VAL A 98 9.34 3.90 -6.97
N ARG A 99 8.62 4.71 -6.17
CA ARG A 99 7.24 4.38 -5.76
C ARG A 99 6.28 4.35 -6.95
N MET A 100 6.44 5.25 -7.92
CA MET A 100 5.64 5.26 -9.14
C MET A 100 5.88 4.01 -9.98
N TRP A 101 7.14 3.59 -10.15
CA TRP A 101 7.46 2.39 -10.90
C TRP A 101 6.96 1.13 -10.20
N ARG A 102 6.99 1.11 -8.86
CA ARG A 102 6.39 0.03 -8.09
C ARG A 102 4.88 -0.06 -8.28
N GLU A 103 4.19 1.08 -8.28
CA GLU A 103 2.76 1.14 -8.60
C GLU A 103 2.50 0.60 -10.01
N ALA A 104 3.31 1.01 -10.99
CA ALA A 104 3.23 0.52 -12.36
C ALA A 104 3.42 -1.00 -12.43
N GLU A 105 4.43 -1.56 -11.76
CA GLU A 105 4.65 -3.01 -11.71
C GLU A 105 3.44 -3.75 -11.14
N LEU A 106 2.88 -3.26 -10.02
CA LEU A 106 1.73 -3.88 -9.37
C LEU A 106 0.46 -3.85 -10.24
N ILE A 107 0.18 -2.73 -10.91
CA ILE A 107 -1.01 -2.65 -11.78
C ILE A 107 -0.87 -3.57 -12.99
N HIS A 108 0.31 -3.61 -13.63
CA HIS A 108 0.54 -4.49 -14.77
C HIS A 108 0.51 -5.96 -14.35
N GLY A 109 1.06 -6.28 -13.17
CA GLY A 109 0.97 -7.60 -12.58
C GLY A 109 -0.48 -8.03 -12.33
N ARG A 110 -1.31 -7.18 -11.71
CA ARG A 110 -2.73 -7.47 -11.43
C ARG A 110 -3.54 -7.65 -12.72
N VAL A 111 -3.38 -6.75 -13.68
CA VAL A 111 -4.08 -6.85 -14.98
C VAL A 111 -3.63 -8.10 -15.73
N SER A 112 -2.34 -8.44 -15.68
CA SER A 112 -1.81 -9.65 -16.33
C SER A 112 -2.29 -10.93 -15.67
N MET A 113 -2.43 -10.98 -14.34
CA MET A 113 -3.04 -12.12 -13.65
C MET A 113 -4.48 -12.35 -14.10
N MET A 114 -5.27 -11.29 -14.25
CA MET A 114 -6.64 -11.38 -14.78
C MET A 114 -6.65 -11.79 -16.26
N ALA A 115 -5.72 -11.26 -17.06
CA ALA A 115 -5.59 -11.61 -18.47
C ALA A 115 -5.22 -13.09 -18.66
N ALA A 116 -4.27 -13.63 -17.87
CA ALA A 116 -3.87 -15.03 -17.95
C ALA A 116 -5.05 -15.99 -17.70
N VAL A 117 -5.88 -15.70 -16.70
CA VAL A 117 -7.13 -16.46 -16.47
C VAL A 117 -8.09 -16.28 -17.63
N GLY A 118 -8.20 -15.06 -18.18
CA GLY A 118 -9.00 -14.75 -19.36
C GLY A 118 -8.63 -15.62 -20.57
N PHE A 119 -7.34 -15.70 -20.92
CA PHE A 119 -6.85 -16.54 -22.01
C PHE A 119 -7.24 -18.01 -21.83
N VAL A 120 -7.01 -18.58 -20.64
CA VAL A 120 -7.34 -19.99 -20.36
C VAL A 120 -8.84 -20.25 -20.44
N VAL A 121 -9.67 -19.35 -19.90
CA VAL A 121 -11.12 -19.51 -19.91
C VAL A 121 -11.67 -19.34 -21.32
N GLN A 122 -11.26 -18.30 -22.03
CA GLN A 122 -11.77 -17.96 -23.36
C GLN A 122 -11.47 -19.04 -24.39
N GLU A 123 -10.34 -19.72 -24.26
CA GLU A 123 -10.00 -20.78 -25.21
C GLU A 123 -10.79 -22.08 -24.97
N ASN A 124 -11.07 -22.41 -23.70
CA ASN A 124 -11.76 -23.66 -23.34
C ASN A 124 -13.29 -23.53 -23.28
N PHE A 125 -13.80 -22.34 -22.92
CA PHE A 125 -15.22 -22.15 -22.64
C PHE A 125 -15.69 -20.73 -22.94
N HIS A 126 -16.76 -20.64 -23.72
CA HIS A 126 -17.40 -19.38 -24.11
C HIS A 126 -18.73 -19.17 -23.36
N PRO A 127 -18.72 -18.63 -22.13
CA PRO A 127 -19.93 -18.53 -21.31
C PRO A 127 -20.98 -17.53 -21.84
N ILE A 128 -20.56 -16.51 -22.59
CA ILE A 128 -21.40 -15.36 -22.95
C ILE A 128 -21.63 -15.27 -24.47
N PHE A 129 -20.66 -15.71 -25.29
CA PHE A 129 -20.73 -15.64 -26.75
C PHE A 129 -20.33 -16.98 -27.37
N ALA A 130 -21.31 -17.86 -27.61
CA ALA A 130 -21.07 -19.25 -28.01
C ALA A 130 -20.54 -19.47 -29.44
N ASN A 131 -20.54 -18.44 -30.29
CA ASN A 131 -20.18 -18.56 -31.72
C ASN A 131 -18.87 -17.82 -32.06
N VAL A 132 -17.92 -17.76 -31.12
CA VAL A 132 -16.67 -17.03 -31.31
C VAL A 132 -15.53 -18.03 -31.27
N ASP A 133 -14.96 -18.30 -32.44
CA ASP A 133 -13.92 -19.31 -32.62
C ASP A 133 -12.64 -18.67 -33.21
N GLY A 134 -11.49 -19.22 -32.82
CA GLY A 134 -10.17 -18.81 -33.31
C GLY A 134 -9.22 -18.33 -32.21
N PRO A 135 -8.05 -17.80 -32.58
CA PRO A 135 -7.06 -17.32 -31.61
C PRO A 135 -7.63 -16.22 -30.70
N VAL A 136 -7.33 -16.28 -29.40
CA VAL A 136 -7.86 -15.37 -28.38
C VAL A 136 -7.54 -13.91 -28.72
N ILE A 137 -6.39 -13.62 -29.33
CA ILE A 137 -6.00 -12.27 -29.77
C ILE A 137 -7.03 -11.62 -30.70
N ARG A 138 -7.69 -12.38 -31.58
CA ARG A 138 -8.67 -11.87 -32.55
C ARG A 138 -10.10 -11.96 -32.06
N GLN A 139 -10.30 -12.61 -30.91
CA GLN A 139 -11.62 -12.91 -30.38
C GLN A 139 -12.38 -11.66 -29.96
N LEU A 140 -11.68 -10.67 -29.43
CA LEU A 140 -12.29 -9.39 -29.04
C LEU A 140 -12.88 -8.65 -30.27
N ASP A 141 -12.20 -8.69 -31.42
CA ASP A 141 -12.68 -8.06 -32.65
C ASP A 141 -13.99 -8.71 -33.12
N GLN A 142 -14.07 -10.04 -33.04
CA GLN A 142 -15.28 -10.79 -33.38
C GLN A 142 -16.44 -10.45 -32.42
N VAL A 143 -16.18 -10.38 -31.12
CA VAL A 143 -17.20 -10.00 -30.12
C VAL A 143 -17.72 -8.59 -30.37
N LEU A 144 -16.83 -7.64 -30.63
CA LEU A 144 -17.20 -6.24 -30.88
C LEU A 144 -17.94 -6.02 -32.20
N SER A 145 -17.84 -6.95 -33.15
CA SER A 145 -18.67 -6.92 -34.37
C SER A 145 -20.15 -7.24 -34.12
N THR A 146 -20.47 -7.83 -32.97
CA THR A 146 -21.84 -8.17 -32.57
C THR A 146 -22.47 -7.02 -31.76
N SER A 147 -23.74 -6.70 -32.01
CA SER A 147 -24.46 -5.63 -31.29
C SER A 147 -24.48 -5.82 -29.77
N LEU A 148 -24.64 -7.07 -29.30
CA LEU A 148 -24.57 -7.43 -27.87
C LEU A 148 -23.16 -7.24 -27.30
N GLY A 149 -22.12 -7.57 -28.05
CA GLY A 149 -20.74 -7.37 -27.64
C GLY A 149 -20.36 -5.89 -27.57
N GLN A 150 -20.88 -5.08 -28.50
CA GLN A 150 -20.69 -3.63 -28.45
C GLN A 150 -21.38 -2.97 -27.25
N LEU A 151 -22.62 -3.39 -26.92
CA LEU A 151 -23.31 -2.92 -25.71
C LEU A 151 -22.58 -3.36 -24.44
N GLY A 152 -22.22 -4.64 -24.34
CA GLY A 152 -21.47 -5.18 -23.19
C GLY A 152 -20.12 -4.50 -23.01
N GLY A 153 -19.37 -4.32 -24.10
CA GLY A 153 -18.09 -3.61 -24.12
C GLY A 153 -18.22 -2.14 -23.70
N SER A 154 -19.30 -1.45 -24.12
CA SER A 154 -19.56 -0.06 -23.72
C SER A 154 -19.81 0.06 -22.22
N TRP A 155 -20.62 -0.82 -21.64
CA TRP A 155 -20.84 -0.85 -20.18
C TRP A 155 -19.57 -1.19 -19.40
N LEU A 156 -18.76 -2.13 -19.90
CA LEU A 156 -17.48 -2.47 -19.31
C LEU A 156 -16.52 -1.27 -19.32
N LEU A 157 -16.43 -0.55 -20.44
CA LEU A 157 -15.61 0.67 -20.55
C LEU A 157 -16.07 1.76 -19.58
N ILE A 158 -17.38 1.94 -19.40
CA ILE A 158 -17.92 2.88 -18.40
C ILE A 158 -17.54 2.45 -16.99
N ALA A 159 -17.64 1.16 -16.66
CA ALA A 159 -17.25 0.65 -15.35
C ALA A 159 -15.75 0.83 -15.09
N ILE A 160 -14.91 0.55 -16.08
CA ILE A 160 -13.46 0.80 -16.04
C ILE A 160 -13.22 2.30 -15.83
N PHE A 161 -13.87 3.18 -16.58
CA PHE A 161 -13.72 4.62 -16.45
C PHE A 161 -13.99 5.12 -15.02
N PHE A 162 -15.07 4.70 -14.38
CA PHE A 162 -15.34 5.07 -12.99
C PHE A 162 -14.32 4.48 -12.01
N SER A 163 -13.88 3.25 -12.22
CA SER A 163 -12.83 2.60 -11.42
C SER A 163 -11.49 3.35 -11.52
N GLU A 164 -11.09 3.74 -12.74
CA GLU A 164 -9.90 4.51 -13.05
C GLU A 164 -9.95 5.90 -12.38
N ILE A 165 -11.10 6.58 -12.39
CA ILE A 165 -11.29 7.86 -11.69
C ILE A 165 -11.12 7.69 -10.18
N LYS A 166 -11.73 6.66 -9.58
CA LYS A 166 -11.58 6.40 -8.14
C LYS A 166 -10.10 6.19 -7.80
N ARG A 167 -9.40 5.38 -8.58
CA ARG A 167 -7.96 5.17 -8.39
C ARG A 167 -7.16 6.47 -8.53
N ALA A 168 -7.40 7.24 -9.59
CA ALA A 168 -6.72 8.51 -9.83
C ALA A 168 -6.89 9.47 -8.65
N ARG A 169 -8.09 9.54 -8.06
CA ARG A 169 -8.35 10.41 -6.89
C ARG A 169 -7.62 9.97 -5.64
N VAL A 170 -7.51 8.66 -5.41
CA VAL A 170 -6.89 8.09 -4.20
C VAL A 170 -5.37 8.15 -4.26
N GLY A 171 -4.76 7.73 -5.37
CA GLY A 171 -3.30 7.58 -5.47
C GLY A 171 -2.55 8.80 -6.01
N TRP A 172 -3.18 9.58 -6.90
CA TRP A 172 -2.48 10.61 -7.66
C TRP A 172 -2.78 12.02 -7.15
N MET A 173 -1.78 12.89 -7.25
CA MET A 173 -1.96 14.32 -6.99
C MET A 173 -2.66 14.99 -8.18
N PRO A 174 -3.59 15.93 -7.93
CA PRO A 174 -4.24 16.66 -9.00
C PRO A 174 -3.20 17.53 -9.74
N PRO A 175 -3.36 17.73 -11.06
CA PRO A 175 -2.40 18.48 -11.87
C PRO A 175 -2.27 19.95 -11.43
N SER A 176 -3.23 20.48 -10.67
CA SER A 176 -3.17 21.82 -10.08
C SER A 176 -2.17 21.99 -8.94
N LYS A 177 -1.66 20.89 -8.38
CA LYS A 177 -0.69 20.89 -7.27
C LYS A 177 0.70 20.41 -7.68
N LEU A 178 0.91 20.16 -8.96
CA LEU A 178 2.19 19.71 -9.51
C LEU A 178 3.04 20.92 -9.92
N SER A 179 4.35 20.82 -9.73
CA SER A 179 5.32 21.76 -10.30
C SER A 179 5.40 21.58 -11.82
N VAL A 180 5.91 22.59 -12.54
CA VAL A 180 6.03 22.56 -14.02
C VAL A 180 6.95 21.42 -14.50
N GLU A 181 7.90 20.98 -13.68
CA GLU A 181 8.85 19.91 -13.98
C GLU A 181 8.31 18.52 -13.60
N THR A 182 7.59 18.38 -12.49
CA THR A 182 7.02 17.11 -12.05
C THR A 182 5.65 16.91 -12.67
N LYS A 183 5.58 16.29 -13.85
CA LYS A 183 4.31 16.07 -14.59
C LYS A 183 3.41 14.99 -13.98
N ARG A 184 3.96 14.13 -13.12
CA ARG A 184 3.25 12.99 -12.49
C ARG A 184 3.87 12.68 -11.14
N ALA A 185 3.07 12.66 -10.07
CA ALA A 185 3.54 12.26 -8.75
C ALA A 185 2.43 11.61 -7.92
N LEU A 186 2.82 10.56 -7.19
CA LEU A 186 1.97 9.91 -6.20
C LEU A 186 1.85 10.79 -4.96
N ARG A 187 0.76 10.66 -4.22
CA ARG A 187 0.66 11.33 -2.92
C ARG A 187 1.68 10.75 -1.94
N SER A 188 2.31 11.60 -1.14
CA SER A 188 3.32 11.18 -0.15
C SER A 188 2.78 10.24 0.93
N ASN A 189 1.46 10.28 1.20
CA ASN A 189 0.78 9.40 2.16
C ASN A 189 0.19 8.13 1.52
N TYR A 190 0.41 7.91 0.21
CA TYR A 190 -0.13 6.77 -0.51
C TYR A 190 0.89 5.63 -0.57
N GLN A 191 0.49 4.45 -0.10
CA GLN A 191 1.27 3.23 -0.28
C GLN A 191 0.95 2.61 -1.66
N PRO A 192 1.96 2.34 -2.51
CA PRO A 192 1.75 1.69 -3.79
C PRO A 192 0.95 0.39 -3.66
N GLY A 193 -0.06 0.23 -4.51
CA GLY A 193 -0.96 -0.92 -4.60
C GLY A 193 -2.16 -0.88 -3.65
N ASN A 194 -2.22 0.07 -2.71
CA ASN A 194 -3.30 0.13 -1.72
C ASN A 194 -4.46 1.02 -2.19
N LEU A 195 -5.56 0.41 -2.64
CA LEU A 195 -6.76 1.14 -3.07
C LEU A 195 -7.84 1.25 -1.97
N GLY A 196 -7.53 0.83 -0.75
CA GLY A 196 -8.52 0.72 0.34
C GLY A 196 -9.59 -0.33 0.07
N PHE A 197 -9.29 -1.32 -0.77
CA PHE A 197 -10.19 -2.42 -1.12
C PHE A 197 -9.80 -3.66 -0.33
N ASP A 198 -10.44 -3.86 0.82
CA ASP A 198 -10.37 -5.11 1.59
C ASP A 198 -11.75 -5.46 2.14
N PRO A 199 -12.59 -6.18 1.38
CA PRO A 199 -13.93 -6.55 1.81
C PRO A 199 -13.94 -7.61 2.93
N LEU A 200 -12.86 -8.39 3.07
CA LEU A 200 -12.78 -9.51 4.02
C LEU A 200 -11.86 -9.23 5.22
N LYS A 201 -11.30 -8.02 5.28
CA LYS A 201 -10.38 -7.53 6.34
C LYS A 201 -9.24 -8.51 6.61
N PHE A 202 -8.66 -9.07 5.55
CA PHE A 202 -7.48 -9.92 5.71
C PHE A 202 -6.25 -9.11 6.15
N SER A 203 -6.19 -7.82 5.84
CA SER A 203 -5.13 -6.94 6.33
C SER A 203 -5.09 -6.83 7.86
N ASP A 204 -6.25 -6.84 8.51
CA ASP A 204 -6.38 -6.62 9.96
C ASP A 204 -6.10 -7.89 10.76
N LYS A 205 -6.12 -9.06 10.09
CA LYS A 205 -5.91 -10.37 10.70
C LYS A 205 -4.47 -10.85 10.63
N LEU A 206 -3.62 -10.21 9.82
CA LEU A 206 -2.23 -10.58 9.63
C LEU A 206 -1.30 -9.58 10.32
N ASP A 207 -0.25 -10.11 10.95
CA ASP A 207 0.87 -9.31 11.42
C ASP A 207 1.62 -8.66 10.24
N ALA A 208 2.41 -7.62 10.51
CA ALA A 208 3.16 -6.87 9.50
C ALA A 208 4.05 -7.79 8.65
N ALA A 209 4.65 -8.82 9.25
CA ALA A 209 5.45 -9.81 8.54
C ALA A 209 4.61 -10.69 7.59
N GLY A 210 3.43 -11.14 8.03
CA GLY A 210 2.52 -11.93 7.19
C GLY A 210 1.98 -11.11 6.02
N LEU A 211 1.70 -9.83 6.25
CA LEU A 211 1.21 -8.94 5.21
C LEU A 211 2.28 -8.67 4.14
N LEU A 212 3.56 -8.58 4.54
CA LEU A 212 4.69 -8.53 3.60
C LEU A 212 4.82 -9.83 2.79
N ASP A 213 4.65 -10.99 3.41
CA ASP A 213 4.69 -12.28 2.72
C ASP A 213 3.58 -12.40 1.66
N MET A 214 2.36 -11.99 1.98
CA MET A 214 1.25 -11.97 1.01
C MET A 214 1.51 -11.01 -0.16
N ARG A 215 2.09 -9.83 0.11
CA ARG A 215 2.50 -8.89 -0.95
C ARG A 215 3.59 -9.46 -1.84
N ASN A 216 4.56 -10.17 -1.26
CA ASN A 216 5.61 -10.84 -2.04
C ASN A 216 5.02 -11.93 -2.95
N LYS A 217 4.06 -12.71 -2.45
CA LYS A 217 3.33 -13.73 -3.23
C LYS A 217 2.55 -13.10 -4.38
N GLU A 218 1.80 -12.04 -4.10
CA GLU A 218 1.07 -11.28 -5.12
C GLU A 218 2.00 -10.80 -6.24
N LEU A 219 3.12 -10.18 -5.87
CA LEU A 219 4.05 -9.62 -6.85
C LEU A 219 4.73 -10.71 -7.70
N ASN A 220 5.14 -11.81 -7.08
CA ASN A 220 5.76 -12.92 -7.81
C ASN A 220 4.80 -13.56 -8.81
N ASN A 221 3.54 -13.77 -8.42
CA ASN A 221 2.50 -14.25 -9.33
C ASN A 221 2.21 -13.23 -10.43
N GLY A 222 2.22 -11.94 -10.11
CA GLY A 222 2.09 -10.85 -11.08
C GLY A 222 3.21 -10.84 -12.13
N ARG A 223 4.47 -10.99 -11.71
CA ARG A 223 5.63 -11.08 -12.61
C ARG A 223 5.56 -12.29 -13.52
N LEU A 224 5.20 -13.45 -12.97
CA LEU A 224 4.99 -14.66 -13.76
C LEU A 224 3.87 -14.47 -14.79
N ALA A 225 2.75 -13.86 -14.39
CA ALA A 225 1.63 -13.62 -15.28
C ALA A 225 1.97 -12.63 -16.41
N MET A 226 2.75 -11.58 -16.13
CA MET A 226 3.19 -10.63 -17.17
C MET A 226 3.99 -11.34 -18.27
N ILE A 227 4.93 -12.21 -17.89
CA ILE A 227 5.73 -12.98 -18.85
C ILE A 227 4.86 -14.03 -19.56
N GLY A 228 3.97 -14.70 -18.83
CA GLY A 228 3.07 -15.71 -19.36
C GLY A 228 2.14 -15.16 -20.44
N VAL A 229 1.46 -14.03 -20.19
CA VAL A 229 0.56 -13.40 -21.15
C VAL A 229 1.31 -12.86 -22.38
N ALA A 230 2.50 -12.31 -22.19
CA ALA A 230 3.34 -11.90 -23.31
C ALA A 230 3.75 -13.09 -24.19
N GLY A 231 4.09 -14.23 -23.58
CA GLY A 231 4.42 -15.47 -24.27
C GLY A 231 3.23 -16.07 -25.02
N MET A 232 2.07 -16.18 -24.35
CA MET A 232 0.82 -16.64 -24.96
C MET A 232 0.44 -15.77 -26.17
N GLY A 233 0.47 -14.44 -26.01
CA GLY A 233 0.21 -13.51 -27.10
C GLY A 233 1.20 -13.65 -28.27
N ALA A 234 2.49 -13.81 -28.00
CA ALA A 234 3.49 -14.00 -29.05
C ALA A 234 3.30 -15.34 -29.80
N GLN A 235 2.98 -16.41 -29.08
CA GLN A 235 2.77 -17.75 -29.65
C GLN A 235 1.55 -17.78 -30.57
N GLU A 236 0.40 -17.27 -30.14
CA GLU A 236 -0.80 -17.21 -30.99
C GLU A 236 -0.57 -16.34 -32.24
N LEU A 237 0.16 -15.23 -32.10
CA LEU A 237 0.43 -14.34 -33.24
C LEU A 237 1.28 -15.02 -34.32
N VAL A 238 2.26 -15.83 -33.92
CA VAL A 238 3.17 -16.52 -34.85
C VAL A 238 2.54 -17.79 -35.42
N THR A 239 1.89 -18.59 -34.58
CA THR A 239 1.32 -19.89 -34.99
C THR A 239 -0.03 -19.74 -35.69
N GLY A 240 -0.79 -18.70 -35.37
CA GLY A 240 -2.15 -18.51 -35.87
C GLY A 240 -3.14 -19.56 -35.34
N THR A 241 -2.74 -20.36 -34.36
CA THR A 241 -3.57 -21.38 -33.72
C THR A 241 -3.80 -21.05 -32.25
N PRO A 242 -4.88 -21.55 -31.65
CA PRO A 242 -5.08 -21.48 -30.20
C PRO A 242 -3.96 -22.25 -29.45
N ILE A 243 -3.68 -21.89 -28.19
CA ILE A 243 -2.55 -22.44 -27.38
C ILE A 243 -2.90 -23.75 -26.67
N PHE A 244 -4.13 -23.86 -26.20
CA PHE A 244 -4.72 -24.94 -25.42
C PHE A 244 -5.68 -25.86 -26.21
N ALA A 245 -5.90 -25.61 -27.51
CA ALA A 245 -6.73 -26.44 -28.41
C ALA A 245 -6.00 -27.65 -29.04
#